data_AF-A0A132A8D6-F1
#
_entry.id   AF-A0A132A8D6-F1
#
_cell.length_a   1.000
_cell.length_b   1.000
_cell.length_c   1.000
_cell.angle_alpha   90.00
_cell.angle_beta   90.00
_cell.angle_gamma   90.00
#
_symmetry.space_group_name_H-M   'P 1'
#
loop_
_entity.id
_entity.type
_entity.pdbx_description
1 polymer ?
#
loop_
_entity_poly.entity_id
_entity_poly.type
_entity_poly.pdbx_seq_one_letter_code
_entity_poly.pdbx_strand_id
1 'polypeptide(L)'
;MIERLKNLRKAAKGDGRNHCLLCDESFGFLMMSAHICQKCKKYVCSRCGIDTLNQKNQIIWLCKICSEIKEILKKSGFRYHEVIRQIQFDMN
;
A
#
# COMPACT_ATOMS: atom_id res chain seq x y z
N MET A 1 -1.68 -17.27 3.20
CA MET A 1 -1.31 -15.93 3.72
C MET A 1 -0.92 -14.95 2.61
N ILE A 2 -0.07 -15.36 1.65
CA ILE A 2 0.31 -14.56 0.46
C ILE A 2 -0.87 -14.35 -0.53
N GLU A 3 -1.80 -15.30 -0.60
CA GLU A 3 -2.98 -15.23 -1.49
C GLU A 3 -3.91 -14.04 -1.22
N ARG A 4 -4.07 -13.64 0.05
CA ARG A 4 -4.90 -12.48 0.43
C ARG A 4 -4.30 -11.15 -0.06
N LEU A 5 -2.97 -11.06 -0.07
CA LEU A 5 -2.24 -9.90 -0.58
C LEU A 5 -2.27 -9.78 -2.10
N LYS A 6 -2.28 -10.93 -2.80
CA LYS A 6 -2.52 -10.98 -4.26
C LYS A 6 -3.92 -10.46 -4.61
N ASN A 7 -4.94 -10.87 -3.85
CA ASN A 7 -6.31 -10.39 -4.04
C ASN A 7 -6.44 -8.89 -3.74
N LEU A 8 -5.73 -8.36 -2.73
CA LEU A 8 -5.71 -6.91 -2.44
C LEU A 8 -5.02 -6.09 -3.54
N ARG A 9 -3.94 -6.61 -4.15
CA ARG A 9 -3.24 -5.95 -5.26
C ARG A 9 -4.03 -6.05 -6.58
N LYS A 10 -4.72 -7.17 -6.84
CA LYS A 10 -5.70 -7.29 -7.95
C LYS A 10 -6.94 -6.43 -7.72
N ALA A 11 -7.32 -6.21 -6.47
CA ALA A 11 -8.42 -5.33 -6.08
C ALA A 11 -8.02 -3.85 -6.02
N ALA A 12 -6.76 -3.50 -6.30
CA ALA A 12 -6.36 -2.12 -6.48
C ALA A 12 -6.99 -1.60 -7.78
N LYS A 13 -8.19 -1.00 -7.64
CA LYS A 13 -9.02 -0.55 -8.76
C LYS A 13 -8.55 0.77 -9.37
N GLY A 14 -7.86 1.61 -8.58
CA GLY A 14 -7.45 2.94 -8.99
C GLY A 14 -5.99 3.08 -9.42
N ASP A 15 -5.72 4.12 -10.19
CA ASP A 15 -4.40 4.45 -10.71
C ASP A 15 -3.40 4.91 -9.63
N GLY A 16 -3.90 5.44 -8.51
CA GLY A 16 -3.08 5.98 -7.44
C GLY A 16 -2.41 7.31 -7.78
N ARG A 17 -2.98 8.08 -8.74
CA ARG A 17 -2.61 9.47 -9.07
C ARG A 17 -3.75 10.41 -8.70
N ASN A 18 -4.87 10.32 -9.43
CA ASN A 18 -6.06 11.16 -9.18
C ASN A 18 -7.18 10.40 -8.45
N HIS A 19 -7.08 9.06 -8.46
CA HIS A 19 -7.96 8.16 -7.73
C HIS A 19 -7.18 7.36 -6.70
N CYS A 20 -7.85 6.96 -5.63
CA CYS A 20 -7.29 6.10 -4.60
C CYS A 20 -6.88 4.75 -5.17
N LEU A 21 -5.61 4.36 -4.95
CA LEU A 21 -5.08 3.08 -5.41
C LEU A 21 -5.97 1.87 -5.04
N LEU A 22 -6.60 1.88 -3.87
CA LEU A 22 -7.34 0.72 -3.36
C LEU A 22 -8.83 0.73 -3.71
N CYS A 23 -9.50 1.87 -3.54
CA CYS A 23 -10.96 1.96 -3.67
C CYS A 23 -11.44 2.75 -4.89
N ASP A 24 -10.52 3.28 -5.72
CA ASP A 24 -10.81 4.08 -6.90
C ASP A 24 -11.59 5.39 -6.64
N GLU A 25 -11.67 5.81 -5.37
CA GLU A 25 -12.29 7.08 -5.01
C GLU A 25 -11.47 8.25 -5.56
N SER A 26 -12.11 9.11 -6.35
CA SER A 26 -11.51 10.35 -6.83
C SER A 26 -11.23 11.29 -5.67
N PHE A 27 -10.04 11.89 -5.63
CA PHE A 27 -9.67 12.84 -4.58
C PHE A 27 -10.30 14.23 -4.74
N GLY A 28 -11.12 14.42 -5.79
CA GLY A 28 -11.62 15.73 -6.20
C GLY A 28 -10.49 16.66 -6.66
N PHE A 29 -10.86 17.89 -7.03
CA PHE A 29 -9.91 18.89 -7.54
C PHE A 29 -8.91 19.37 -6.47
N LEU A 30 -9.32 19.41 -5.20
CA LEU A 30 -8.51 19.94 -4.09
C LEU A 30 -7.65 18.88 -3.40
N MET A 31 -7.75 17.60 -3.77
CA MET A 31 -6.95 16.51 -3.22
C MET A 31 -6.95 16.40 -1.67
N MET A 32 -7.96 16.95 -0.99
CA MET A 32 -7.95 17.21 0.47
C MET A 32 -7.81 15.94 1.35
N SER A 33 -8.11 14.78 0.79
CA SER A 33 -8.09 13.50 1.51
C SER A 33 -7.06 12.51 0.95
N ALA A 34 -6.12 12.98 0.12
CA ALA A 34 -5.13 12.15 -0.55
C ALA A 34 -3.82 12.11 0.23
N HIS A 35 -3.34 10.91 0.54
CA HIS A 35 -2.08 10.66 1.24
C HIS A 35 -1.15 9.81 0.38
N ILE A 36 0.14 10.12 0.39
CA ILE A 36 1.14 9.37 -0.40
C ILE A 36 1.67 8.22 0.43
N CYS A 37 1.52 7.00 -0.08
CA CYS A 37 2.17 5.83 0.52
C CYS A 37 3.69 5.95 0.37
N GLN A 38 4.42 5.97 1.49
CA GLN A 38 5.88 6.14 1.48
C GLN A 38 6.62 4.99 0.77
N LYS A 39 6.01 3.80 0.71
CA LYS A 39 6.61 2.60 0.09
C LYS A 39 6.36 2.49 -1.41
N CYS A 40 5.10 2.48 -1.86
CA CYS A 40 4.78 2.33 -3.28
C CYS A 40 4.64 3.67 -4.03
N LYS A 41 4.76 4.81 -3.34
CA LYS A 41 4.70 6.17 -3.91
C LYS A 41 3.40 6.46 -4.68
N LYS A 42 2.30 5.82 -4.27
CA LYS A 42 0.96 6.04 -4.84
C LYS A 42 0.05 6.74 -3.83
N TYR A 43 -0.92 7.48 -4.35
CA TYR A 43 -1.94 8.16 -3.55
C TYR A 43 -3.03 7.20 -3.07
N VAL A 44 -3.47 7.40 -1.82
CA VAL A 44 -4.57 6.67 -1.17
C VAL A 44 -5.44 7.64 -0.37
N CYS A 45 -6.73 7.33 -0.23
CA CYS A 45 -7.61 8.14 0.62
C CYS A 45 -7.36 7.86 2.11
N SER A 46 -7.78 8.75 3.00
CA SER A 46 -7.68 8.57 4.46
C SER A 46 -8.28 7.25 4.96
N ARG A 47 -9.24 6.65 4.24
CA ARG A 47 -9.84 5.34 4.57
C ARG A 47 -8.98 4.15 4.13
N CYS A 48 -8.13 4.35 3.13
CA CYS A 48 -7.28 3.32 2.51
C CYS A 48 -5.79 3.47 2.87
N GLY A 49 -5.42 4.62 3.44
CA GLY A 49 -4.14 4.87 4.09
C GLY A 49 -4.20 4.56 5.58
N ILE A 50 -3.03 4.29 6.14
CA ILE A 50 -2.78 4.15 7.57
C ILE A 50 -1.56 5.02 7.86
N ASP A 51 -1.67 5.91 8.85
CA ASP A 51 -0.51 6.59 9.41
C ASP A 51 0.18 5.67 10.42
N THR A 52 1.50 5.62 10.35
CA THR A 52 2.31 4.77 11.22
C THR A 52 3.64 5.46 11.49
N LEU A 53 4.27 5.12 12.60
CA LEU A 53 5.63 5.58 12.88
C LEU A 53 6.65 4.75 12.10
N ASN A 54 7.60 5.44 11.51
CA ASN A 54 8.81 4.82 10.99
C ASN A 54 9.81 4.51 12.13
N GLN A 55 10.88 3.78 11.83
CA GLN A 55 11.96 3.47 12.77
C GLN A 55 12.62 4.72 13.37
N LYS A 56 12.49 5.88 12.70
CA LYS A 56 12.97 7.19 13.16
C LYS A 56 11.91 8.00 13.92
N ASN A 57 10.83 7.37 14.39
CA ASN A 57 9.71 8.02 15.07
C ASN A 57 9.01 9.14 14.28
N GLN A 58 9.11 9.10 12.95
CA GLN A 58 8.41 10.03 12.06
C GLN A 58 7.08 9.42 11.60
N ILE A 59 6.02 10.22 11.59
CA ILE A 59 4.72 9.83 11.05
C ILE A 59 4.84 9.69 9.54
N ILE A 60 4.52 8.50 9.03
CA ILE A 60 4.51 8.17 7.61
C ILE A 60 3.16 7.55 7.23
N TRP A 61 2.73 7.78 6.01
CA TRP A 61 1.53 7.14 5.46
C TRP A 61 1.89 5.90 4.66
N LEU A 62 1.15 4.82 4.85
CA LEU A 62 1.22 3.60 4.05
C LEU A 62 -0.17 3.23 3.55
N CYS A 63 -0.28 2.71 2.33
CA CYS A 63 -1.52 2.04 1.92
C CYS A 63 -1.70 0.75 2.74
N LYS A 64 -2.95 0.32 2.94
CA LYS A 64 -3.26 -0.94 3.66
C LYS A 64 -2.43 -2.13 3.17
N ILE A 65 -2.22 -2.25 1.86
CA ILE A 65 -1.37 -3.31 1.27
C ILE A 65 0.09 -3.22 1.78
N CYS A 66 0.71 -2.04 1.70
CA CYS A 66 2.09 -1.87 2.14
C CYS A 66 2.24 -1.99 3.66
N SER A 67 1.21 -1.63 4.43
CA SER A 67 1.16 -1.87 5.87
C SER A 67 1.16 -3.37 6.19
N GLU A 68 0.30 -4.14 5.53
CA GLU A 68 0.21 -5.59 5.71
C GLU A 68 1.53 -6.29 5.34
N ILE A 69 2.15 -5.88 4.23
CA ILE A 69 3.47 -6.39 3.83
C ILE A 69 4.53 -6.07 4.91
N LYS A 70 4.52 -4.86 5.48
CA LYS A 70 5.45 -4.47 6.54
C LYS A 70 5.30 -5.37 7.78
N GLU A 71 4.08 -5.74 8.15
CA GLU A 71 3.84 -6.66 9.27
C GLU A 71 4.32 -8.08 8.98
N ILE A 72 4.11 -8.58 7.76
CA ILE A 72 4.64 -9.89 7.34
C ILE A 72 6.16 -9.90 7.35
N LEU A 73 6.81 -8.85 6.83
CA LEU A 73 8.27 -8.72 6.84
C LEU A 73 8.82 -8.75 8.28
N LYS A 74 8.16 -8.07 9.23
CA LYS A 74 8.55 -8.08 10.65
C LYS A 74 8.43 -9.47 11.26
N LYS A 75 7.35 -10.20 10.97
CA LYS A 75 7.07 -11.52 11.57
C LYS A 75 7.89 -12.65 10.94
N SER A 76 8.23 -12.53 9.66
CA SER A 76 8.80 -13.65 8.90
C SER A 76 10.28 -13.47 8.52
N GLY A 77 10.89 -12.31 8.80
CA GLY A 77 12.32 -12.08 8.54
C GLY A 77 12.72 -11.96 7.06
N PHE A 78 11.75 -11.99 6.14
CA PHE A 78 12.00 -11.85 4.70
C PHE A 78 12.42 -10.42 4.34
N ARG A 79 13.16 -10.26 3.24
CA ARG A 79 13.46 -8.93 2.68
C ARG A 79 12.30 -8.42 1.82
N TYR A 80 12.10 -7.10 1.79
CA TYR A 80 11.03 -6.44 1.03
C TYR A 80 10.98 -6.89 -0.44
N HIS A 81 12.14 -6.99 -1.09
CA HIS A 81 12.24 -7.42 -2.49
C HIS A 81 11.83 -8.88 -2.70
N GLU A 82 12.07 -9.77 -1.74
CA GLU A 82 11.68 -11.19 -1.86
C GLU A 82 10.16 -11.35 -1.78
N VAL A 83 9.53 -10.63 -0.85
CA VAL A 83 8.06 -10.64 -0.70
C VAL A 83 7.37 -10.01 -1.92
N ILE A 84 7.90 -8.90 -2.44
CA ILE A 84 7.37 -8.29 -3.67
C ILE A 84 7.58 -9.19 -4.89
N ARG A 85 8.73 -9.89 -4.99
CA ARG A 85 9.01 -10.84 -6.06
C ARG A 85 8.04 -12.02 -6.02
N GLN A 86 7.76 -12.60 -4.84
CA GLN A 86 6.72 -13.63 -4.68
C GLN A 86 5.31 -13.13 -5.04
N ILE A 87 5.01 -11.84 -4.86
CA ILE A 87 3.71 -11.27 -5.28
C ILE A 87 3.67 -11.02 -6.81
N GLN A 88 4.81 -10.75 -7.46
CA GLN A 88 4.90 -10.51 -8.92
C GLN A 88 5.10 -11.80 -9.75
N PHE A 89 5.70 -12.84 -9.20
CA PHE A 89 6.12 -14.03 -9.96
C PHE A 89 4.97 -14.99 -10.33
N ASP A 90 3.81 -14.88 -9.67
CA ASP A 90 2.60 -15.65 -10.02
C ASP A 90 1.68 -14.91 -11.02
N MET A 91 2.24 -14.00 -11.83
CA MET A 91 1.55 -13.34 -12.96
C MET A 91 2.32 -13.54 -14.27
N ASN A 92 2.92 -14.71 -14.44
CA ASN A 92 3.30 -15.24 -15.74
C ASN A 92 2.74 -16.66 -15.90
#